data_AF-A0A0D2IRA6-F1
#
_entry.id   AF-A0A0D2IRA6-F1
#
_cell.length_a   1.000
_cell.length_b   1.000
_cell.length_c   1.000
_cell.angle_alpha   90.00
_cell.angle_beta   90.00
_cell.angle_gamma   90.00
#
_symmetry.space_group_name_H-M   'P 1'
#
loop_
_entity.id
_entity.type
_entity.pdbx_description
1 polymer ?
#
loop_
_entity_poly.entity_id
_entity_poly.type
_entity_poly.pdbx_seq_one_letter_code
_entity_poly.pdbx_strand_id
1 'polypeptide(L)'
;MCFGFWPLKKSVKGSASPQISPKRKPSFHDPNEGLSELAVPPPIQNRSDSGIYRRYTLEESLSRVSRGEDPTPEEEEEQDILVRHHTLEENIDLARRLSRELKRQADDLRRHSSELSRKS
;
A
#
# COMPACT_ATOMS: atom_id res chain seq x y z
N MET A 1 34.93 -57.79 -0.72
CA MET A 1 34.16 -59.02 -0.97
C MET A 1 33.23 -59.24 0.22
N CYS A 2 31.92 -59.23 -0.01
CA CYS A 2 30.91 -59.99 0.73
C CYS A 2 29.66 -60.01 -0.15
N PHE A 3 29.25 -61.22 -0.52
CA PHE A 3 28.07 -61.55 -1.31
C PHE A 3 26.85 -61.77 -0.41
N GLY A 4 25.66 -61.63 -1.00
CA GLY A 4 24.40 -62.15 -0.47
C GLY A 4 23.54 -61.06 0.17
N PHE A 5 22.22 -61.04 0.03
CA PHE A 5 21.30 -62.02 -0.54
C PHE A 5 19.98 -61.26 -0.78
N TRP A 6 19.36 -61.45 -1.93
CA TRP A 6 18.07 -60.83 -2.29
C TRP A 6 16.94 -61.78 -1.88
N PRO A 7 15.82 -61.29 -1.31
CA PRO A 7 14.54 -61.95 -1.50
C PRO A 7 13.57 -61.07 -2.28
N LEU A 8 13.34 -61.59 -3.49
CA LEU A 8 12.16 -61.59 -4.33
C LEU A 8 10.82 -61.13 -3.71
N LYS A 9 10.28 -60.07 -4.34
CA LYS A 9 8.89 -59.85 -4.79
C LYS A 9 7.73 -60.21 -3.85
N LYS A 10 6.99 -59.16 -3.45
CA LYS A 10 5.52 -59.19 -3.45
C LYS A 10 4.98 -58.06 -4.31
N SER A 11 4.35 -58.47 -5.40
CA SER A 11 3.52 -57.67 -6.29
C SER A 11 2.24 -57.25 -5.57
N VAL A 12 2.01 -55.95 -5.43
CA VAL A 12 0.66 -55.41 -5.25
C VAL A 12 0.42 -54.46 -6.42
N LYS A 13 -0.50 -54.86 -7.28
CA LYS A 13 -1.06 -54.06 -8.36
C LYS A 13 -1.74 -52.84 -7.74
N GLY A 14 -1.16 -51.67 -7.94
CA GLY A 14 -1.78 -50.38 -7.67
C GLY A 14 -1.46 -49.47 -8.83
N SER A 15 -2.21 -49.59 -9.91
CA SER A 15 -2.19 -48.65 -11.03
C SER A 15 -2.77 -47.31 -10.57
N ALA A 16 -1.97 -46.50 -9.89
CA ALA A 16 -2.25 -45.09 -9.69
C ALA A 16 -1.51 -44.32 -10.79
N SER A 17 -2.24 -44.01 -11.85
CA SER A 17 -1.81 -43.06 -12.88
C SER A 17 -1.40 -41.74 -12.21
N PRO A 18 -0.26 -41.12 -12.56
CA PRO A 18 0.03 -39.78 -12.10
C PRO A 18 -0.93 -38.83 -12.79
N GLN A 19 -2.05 -38.51 -12.13
CA GLN A 19 -2.89 -37.40 -12.55
C GLN A 19 -2.10 -36.11 -12.35
N ILE A 20 -1.52 -35.64 -13.46
CA ILE A 20 -0.97 -34.30 -13.61
C ILE A 20 -2.15 -33.35 -13.36
N SER A 21 -2.21 -32.78 -12.16
CA SER A 21 -3.14 -31.71 -11.84
C SER A 21 -2.93 -30.55 -12.83
N PRO A 22 -3.99 -30.00 -13.46
CA PRO A 22 -3.82 -28.87 -14.34
C PRO A 22 -3.28 -27.69 -13.51
N LYS A 23 -2.10 -27.19 -13.91
CA LYS A 23 -1.54 -25.94 -13.37
C LYS A 23 -2.59 -24.85 -13.58
N ARG A 24 -3.26 -24.44 -12.51
CA ARG A 24 -4.10 -23.24 -12.51
C ARG A 24 -3.19 -22.10 -12.95
N LYS A 25 -3.49 -21.52 -14.12
CA LYS A 25 -2.90 -20.25 -14.54
C LYS A 25 -3.18 -19.25 -13.40
N PRO A 26 -2.21 -18.45 -12.94
CA PRO A 26 -2.56 -17.29 -12.14
C PRO A 26 -3.53 -16.47 -12.99
N SER A 27 -4.75 -16.27 -12.50
CA SER A 27 -5.64 -15.25 -13.01
C SER A 27 -4.84 -13.95 -12.97
N PHE A 28 -4.57 -13.41 -14.15
CA PHE A 28 -4.01 -12.08 -14.30
C PHE A 28 -5.06 -11.13 -13.76
N HIS A 29 -4.99 -10.86 -12.46
CA HIS A 29 -5.81 -9.85 -11.81
C HIS A 29 -5.44 -8.54 -12.51
N ASP A 30 -6.41 -7.86 -13.10
CA ASP A 30 -6.16 -6.55 -13.68
C ASP A 30 -5.70 -5.66 -12.51
N PRO A 31 -4.51 -5.04 -12.57
CA PRO A 31 -4.02 -4.16 -11.50
C PRO A 31 -4.94 -2.96 -11.26
N ASN A 32 -5.92 -2.73 -12.14
CA ASN A 32 -6.90 -1.66 -12.04
C ASN A 32 -8.27 -2.10 -11.51
N GLU A 33 -8.46 -3.39 -11.17
CA GLU A 33 -9.75 -3.96 -10.72
C GLU A 33 -10.22 -3.45 -9.34
N GLY A 34 -9.51 -2.50 -8.73
CA GLY A 34 -9.91 -1.80 -7.51
C GLY A 34 -9.89 -0.26 -7.60
N LEU A 35 -9.64 0.31 -8.79
CA LEU A 35 -9.59 1.78 -8.97
C LEU A 35 -10.95 2.40 -9.31
N SER A 36 -11.96 1.58 -9.59
CA SER A 36 -13.29 2.06 -10.00
C SER A 36 -14.09 2.72 -8.86
N GLU A 37 -13.71 2.51 -7.60
CA GLU A 37 -14.41 3.04 -6.43
C GLU A 37 -13.59 4.07 -5.65
N LEU A 38 -12.67 4.77 -6.32
CA LEU A 38 -12.11 6.01 -5.78
C LEU A 38 -13.26 7.02 -5.65
N ALA A 39 -13.86 7.06 -4.47
CA ALA A 39 -14.89 8.00 -4.09
C ALA A 39 -14.38 9.41 -4.44
N VAL A 40 -14.98 10.01 -5.47
CA VAL A 40 -14.73 11.40 -5.81
C VAL A 40 -15.13 12.20 -4.56
N PRO A 41 -14.20 12.91 -3.92
CA PRO A 41 -14.56 13.69 -2.74
C PRO A 41 -15.68 14.65 -3.13
N PRO A 42 -16.64 14.91 -2.22
CA PRO A 42 -17.71 15.85 -2.49
C PRO A 42 -17.10 17.19 -2.94
N PRO A 43 -17.69 17.85 -3.95
CA PRO A 43 -17.15 19.12 -4.44
C PRO A 43 -17.04 20.10 -3.29
N ILE A 44 -15.82 20.55 -3.02
CA ILE A 44 -15.53 21.53 -1.98
C ILE A 44 -16.17 22.84 -2.43
N GLN A 45 -17.31 23.18 -1.84
CA GLN A 45 -17.83 24.54 -1.88
C GLN A 45 -16.92 25.38 -1.01
N ASN A 46 -15.92 26.01 -1.64
CA ASN A 46 -15.16 27.10 -1.02
C ASN A 46 -16.20 28.14 -0.58
N ARG A 47 -16.46 28.21 0.72
CA ARG A 47 -17.28 29.28 1.29
C ARG A 47 -16.60 30.57 0.91
N SER A 48 -17.31 31.37 0.14
CA SER A 48 -16.88 32.66 -0.37
C SER A 48 -16.75 33.64 0.79
N ASP A 49 -15.65 33.58 1.52
CA ASP A 49 -15.17 34.69 2.34
C ASP A 49 -14.35 35.59 1.41
N SER A 50 -15.07 36.46 0.71
CA SER A 50 -14.66 37.76 0.17
C SER A 50 -13.31 37.91 -0.56
N GLY A 51 -12.80 36.88 -1.22
CA GLY A 51 -11.74 37.00 -2.23
C GLY A 51 -12.26 36.58 -3.59
N ILE A 52 -12.12 37.42 -4.62
CA ILE A 52 -12.33 36.98 -6.01
C ILE A 52 -11.22 35.99 -6.33
N TYR A 53 -11.45 34.70 -6.11
CA TYR A 53 -10.49 33.65 -6.47
C TYR A 53 -10.41 33.57 -8.00
N ARG A 54 -9.48 34.32 -8.60
CA ARG A 54 -9.19 34.26 -10.03
C ARG A 54 -8.38 32.99 -10.29
N ARG A 55 -9.03 32.00 -10.91
CA ARG A 55 -8.33 30.83 -11.44
C ARG A 55 -7.65 31.22 -12.75
N TYR A 56 -6.34 31.41 -12.70
CA TYR A 56 -5.53 31.62 -13.91
C TYR A 56 -5.38 30.31 -14.69
N THR A 57 -5.43 30.39 -16.03
CA THR A 57 -5.04 29.24 -16.86
C THR A 57 -3.53 29.14 -16.95
N LEU A 58 -3.01 27.95 -17.30
CA LEU A 58 -1.57 27.71 -17.38
C LEU A 58 -0.88 28.63 -18.39
N GLU A 59 -1.56 28.94 -19.50
CA GLU A 59 -1.12 29.87 -20.54
C GLU A 59 -1.05 31.32 -20.01
N GLU A 60 -1.98 31.68 -19.14
CA GLU A 60 -2.03 32.99 -18.49
C GLU A 60 -0.87 33.15 -17.49
N SER A 61 -0.60 32.13 -16.67
CA SER A 61 0.53 32.12 -15.73
C SER A 61 1.89 32.26 -16.44
N LEU A 62 2.09 31.54 -17.55
CA LEU A 62 3.32 31.66 -18.35
C LEU A 62 3.50 33.06 -18.95
N SER A 63 2.39 33.69 -19.35
CA SER A 63 2.39 35.05 -19.90
C SER A 63 2.72 36.11 -18.84
N ARG A 64 2.30 35.92 -17.58
CA ARG A 64 2.61 36.81 -16.45
C ARG A 64 4.09 36.76 -16.08
N VAL A 65 4.66 35.55 -16.00
CA VAL A 65 6.10 35.34 -15.76
C VAL A 65 6.94 35.99 -16.87
N SER A 66 6.51 35.86 -18.13
CA SER A 66 7.21 36.51 -19.25
C SER A 66 7.12 38.04 -19.24
N ARG A 67 6.12 38.63 -18.57
CA ARG A 67 5.93 40.08 -18.45
C ARG A 67 6.56 40.67 -17.19
N GLY A 68 7.12 39.84 -16.31
CA GLY A 68 7.73 40.29 -15.06
C GLY A 68 6.74 40.85 -14.05
N GLU A 69 5.49 40.37 -14.07
CA GLU A 69 4.53 40.67 -12.99
C GLU A 69 4.99 39.94 -11.72
N ASP A 70 5.37 40.70 -10.69
CA ASP A 70 5.74 40.16 -9.38
C ASP A 70 4.53 39.49 -8.72
N PRO A 71 4.71 38.31 -8.08
CA PRO A 71 3.64 37.67 -7.32
C PRO A 71 3.19 38.62 -6.20
N THR A 72 1.88 38.74 -6.02
CA THR A 72 1.33 39.55 -4.93
C THR A 72 1.67 38.90 -3.58
N PRO A 73 1.79 39.67 -2.49
CA PRO A 73 2.16 39.12 -1.17
C PRO A 73 1.21 38.01 -0.66
N GLU A 74 -0.01 37.94 -1.19
CA GLU A 74 -0.98 36.86 -0.92
C GLU A 74 -0.59 35.50 -1.56
N GLU A 75 0.19 35.49 -2.65
CA GLU A 75 0.68 34.27 -3.33
C GLU A 75 1.94 33.67 -2.66
N GLU A 76 2.64 34.46 -1.84
CA GLU A 76 3.79 34.01 -1.04
C GLU A 76 3.34 33.30 0.26
N GLU A 77 2.24 33.73 0.87
CA GLU A 77 1.76 33.17 2.15
C GLU A 77 1.23 31.73 2.03
N GLU A 78 0.75 31.29 0.85
CA GLU A 78 0.26 29.91 0.64
C GLU A 78 1.38 28.86 0.43
N GLN A 79 2.62 29.31 0.21
CA GLN A 79 3.77 28.40 0.02
C GLN A 79 4.55 28.09 1.31
N ASP A 80 4.19 28.74 2.42
CA ASP A 80 4.91 28.60 3.71
C ASP A 80 4.31 27.51 4.62
N ILE A 81 3.75 26.44 4.01
CA ILE A 81 3.55 25.19 4.75
C ILE A 81 4.95 24.63 4.99
N LEU A 82 5.49 24.88 6.20
CA LEU A 82 6.73 24.28 6.70
C LEU A 82 6.61 22.74 6.71
N VAL A 83 6.82 22.12 5.55
CA VAL A 83 6.96 20.68 5.41
C VAL A 83 8.26 20.31 6.08
N ARG A 84 8.17 19.82 7.32
CA ARG A 84 9.34 19.28 8.01
C ARG A 84 9.82 18.05 7.26
N HIS A 85 10.92 18.17 6.54
CA HIS A 85 11.59 17.04 5.95
C HIS A 85 12.30 16.23 7.02
N HIS A 86 11.94 14.95 7.16
CA HIS A 86 12.67 14.00 7.99
C HIS A 86 13.96 13.57 7.30
N THR A 87 15.04 13.43 8.06
CA THR A 87 16.25 12.80 7.53
C THR A 87 16.02 11.31 7.32
N LEU A 88 16.89 10.67 6.53
CA LEU A 88 16.82 9.23 6.31
C LEU A 88 16.94 8.45 7.63
N GLU A 89 17.81 8.88 8.52
CA GLU A 89 18.02 8.28 9.84
C GLU A 89 16.75 8.40 10.71
N GLU A 90 16.11 9.57 10.73
CA GLU A 90 14.84 9.78 11.44
C GLU A 90 13.75 8.83 10.92
N ASN A 91 13.65 8.65 9.60
CA ASN A 91 12.69 7.74 8.98
C ASN A 91 12.97 6.27 9.32
N ILE A 92 14.24 5.86 9.32
CA ILE A 92 14.65 4.51 9.72
C ILE A 92 14.27 4.24 11.18
N ASP A 93 14.53 5.20 12.07
CA ASP A 93 14.20 5.06 13.48
C ASP A 93 12.69 5.05 13.73
N LEU A 94 11.93 5.86 13.00
CA LEU A 94 10.47 5.83 13.01
C LEU A 94 9.94 4.46 12.57
N ALA A 95 10.44 3.93 11.46
CA ALA A 95 10.05 2.61 10.95
C ALA A 95 10.34 1.51 11.99
N ARG A 96 11.48 1.57 12.68
CA ARG A 96 11.82 0.62 13.76
C ARG A 96 10.89 0.75 14.97
N ARG A 97 10.49 1.97 15.34
CA ARG A 97 9.52 2.19 16.44
C ARG A 97 8.15 1.64 16.08
N LEU A 98 7.64 1.99 14.90
CA LEU A 98 6.35 1.50 14.40
C LEU A 98 6.32 -0.03 14.29
N SER A 99 7.38 -0.64 13.77
CA SER A 99 7.49 -2.11 13.69
C SER A 99 7.38 -2.79 15.05
N ARG A 100 7.98 -2.20 16.10
CA ARG A 100 7.88 -2.72 17.46
C ARG A 100 6.48 -2.56 18.03
N GLU A 101 5.83 -1.43 17.76
CA GLU A 101 4.49 -1.16 18.26
C GLU A 101 3.45 -2.09 17.63
N LEU A 102 3.50 -2.27 16.31
CA LEU A 102 2.63 -3.22 15.61
C LEU A 102 2.79 -4.65 16.14
N LYS A 103 4.03 -5.06 16.45
CA LYS A 103 4.28 -6.37 17.04
C LYS A 103 3.62 -6.52 18.42
N ARG A 104 3.69 -5.50 19.27
CA ARG A 104 3.02 -5.49 20.58
C ARG A 104 1.51 -5.61 20.42
N GLN A 105 0.93 -4.78 19.56
CA GLN A 105 -0.51 -4.81 19.28
C GLN A 105 -0.96 -6.18 18.74
N ALA A 106 -0.19 -6.80 17.85
CA ALA A 106 -0.48 -8.13 17.34
C ALA A 106 -0.44 -9.20 18.45
N ASP A 107 0.53 -9.14 19.35
CA ASP A 107 0.62 -10.06 20.48
C ASP A 107 -0.55 -9.87 21.46
N ASP A 108 -0.97 -8.63 21.71
CA ASP A 108 -2.11 -8.32 22.58
C ASP A 108 -3.42 -8.83 22.00
N LEU A 109 -3.66 -8.61 20.69
CA LEU A 109 -4.81 -9.18 20.00
C LEU A 109 -4.82 -10.71 20.06
N ARG A 110 -3.66 -11.36 19.88
CA ARG A 110 -3.55 -12.82 20.00
C ARG A 110 -3.93 -13.30 21.40
N ARG A 111 -3.51 -12.58 22.44
CA ARG A 111 -3.88 -12.89 23.84
C ARG A 111 -5.39 -12.77 24.04
N HIS A 112 -5.98 -11.63 23.66
CA HIS A 112 -7.42 -11.41 23.81
C HIS A 112 -8.26 -12.42 23.02
N SER A 113 -7.86 -12.75 21.80
CA SER A 113 -8.51 -13.79 20.99
C SER A 113 -8.47 -15.15 21.69
N SER A 114 -7.33 -15.53 22.25
CA SER A 114 -7.20 -16.80 22.98
C SER A 114 -8.02 -16.84 24.27
N GLU A 115 -8.19 -15.71 24.96
CA GLU A 115 -9.02 -15.61 26.15
C GLU A 115 -10.51 -15.73 25.83
N LEU A 116 -10.96 -15.08 24.76
CA LEU A 116 -12.34 -15.19 24.29
C LEU A 116 -12.68 -16.62 23.87
N SER A 117 -11.77 -17.29 23.15
CA SER A 117 -11.95 -18.69 22.74
C SER A 117 -12.04 -19.67 23.92
N ARG A 118 -11.50 -19.34 25.10
CA ARG A 118 -11.57 -20.20 26.30
C ARG A 118 -12.83 -19.94 27.13
N LYS A 119 -13.46 -18.79 26.97
CA LYS A 119 -14.66 -18.38 27.71
C LYS A 119 -15.96 -18.79 26.99
N SER A 120 -15.87 -19.14 25.72
CA SER A 120 -16.97 -19.66 24.91
C SER A 120 -17.03 -21.17 24.94
#